data_AF-A0A7X6BLI1-F1
#
_entry.id   AF-A0A7X6BLI1-F1
#
_cell.length_a   1.000
_cell.length_b   1.000
_cell.length_c   1.000
_cell.angle_alpha   90.00
_cell.angle_beta   90.00
_cell.angle_gamma   90.00
#
_symmetry.space_group_name_H-M   'P 1'
#
loop_
_entity.id
_entity.type
_entity.pdbx_description
1 polymer ?
#
loop_
_entity_poly.entity_id
_entity_poly.type
_entity_poly.pdbx_seq_one_letter_code
_entity_poly.pdbx_strand_id
1 'polypeptide(L)'
;MAFKWLSLVALTLALSPAPEVGADGHDRQFSGVWLLQFEGSTFVEGATATPTEPLPVAATDWLDYPFDQPRLDELVEEPGYDDDRGCYTIQPFLVTFIGHRIQRPFGAGHMGLWRSQVTVHRTVSFERLGPAFCYGDRP
;
A
#
# COMPACT_ATOMS: atom_id res chain seq x y z
N MET A 1 60.01 26.35 35.03
CA MET A 1 58.82 25.59 35.45
C MET A 1 57.84 25.60 34.30
N ALA A 2 57.50 24.41 33.80
CA ALA A 2 56.63 24.20 32.66
C ALA A 2 55.16 24.18 33.11
N PHE A 3 54.27 24.85 32.37
CA PHE A 3 52.84 24.57 32.44
C PHE A 3 52.27 24.49 31.02
N LYS A 4 52.15 23.25 30.55
CA LYS A 4 51.38 22.82 29.38
C LYS A 4 49.92 23.21 29.57
N TRP A 5 49.29 23.77 28.55
CA TRP A 5 47.83 23.76 28.43
C TRP A 5 47.46 23.13 27.10
N LEU A 6 46.69 22.05 27.22
CA LEU A 6 46.30 21.15 26.15
C LEU A 6 45.29 21.83 25.21
N SER A 7 45.49 21.59 23.93
CA SER A 7 44.54 21.81 22.85
C SER A 7 43.22 21.11 23.14
N LEU A 8 42.11 21.84 23.10
CA LEU A 8 40.77 21.26 23.01
C LEU A 8 40.26 21.49 21.58
N VAL A 9 40.37 20.45 20.75
CA VAL A 9 39.71 20.40 19.45
C VAL A 9 38.24 20.08 19.72
N ALA A 10 37.37 21.08 19.58
CA ALA A 10 35.92 20.87 19.60
C ALA A 10 35.50 20.24 18.27
N LEU A 11 35.38 18.90 18.26
CA LEU A 11 34.80 18.16 17.15
C LEU A 11 33.28 18.29 17.25
N THR A 12 32.71 19.34 16.66
CA THR A 12 31.27 19.47 16.48
C THR A 12 30.83 18.47 15.39
N LEU A 13 30.45 17.26 15.80
CA LEU A 13 29.61 16.39 14.98
C LEU A 13 28.26 17.09 14.84
N ALA A 14 28.09 17.84 13.76
CA ALA A 14 26.78 18.18 13.26
C ALA A 14 26.09 16.86 12.88
N LEU A 15 25.15 16.40 13.71
CA LEU A 15 24.18 15.41 13.30
C LEU A 15 23.36 16.05 12.19
N SER A 16 23.77 15.84 10.93
CA SER A 16 22.86 16.00 9.81
C SER A 16 21.70 15.03 10.04
N PRO A 17 20.43 15.48 10.06
CA PRO A 17 19.33 14.55 10.01
C PRO A 17 19.46 13.76 8.71
N ALA A 18 19.73 12.46 8.82
CA ALA A 18 19.57 11.55 7.71
C ALA A 18 18.11 11.67 7.23
N PRO A 19 17.85 11.69 5.91
CA PRO A 19 16.47 11.56 5.44
C PRO A 19 15.92 10.28 6.04
N GLU A 20 14.83 10.40 6.76
CA GLU A 20 14.14 9.29 7.42
C GLU A 20 13.53 8.41 6.34
N VAL A 21 14.37 7.55 5.76
CA VAL A 21 13.95 6.52 4.82
C VAL A 21 13.25 5.45 5.66
N GLY A 22 11.92 5.53 5.68
CA GLY A 22 11.05 4.45 6.09
C GLY A 22 10.66 4.44 7.57
N ALA A 23 9.61 5.21 7.91
CA ALA A 23 8.59 4.77 8.85
C ALA A 23 7.44 5.79 8.86
N ASP A 24 6.32 5.46 8.25
CA ASP A 24 5.02 5.91 8.79
C ASP A 24 4.36 4.67 9.42
N GLY A 25 5.14 4.02 10.31
CA GLY A 25 4.87 2.70 10.88
C GLY A 25 3.88 2.71 12.05
N HIS A 26 3.11 3.79 12.20
CA HIS A 26 2.09 3.88 13.22
C HIS A 26 0.75 3.37 12.71
N ASP A 27 0.06 2.65 13.58
CA ASP A 27 -1.29 2.20 13.29
C ASP A 27 -2.23 3.41 13.20
N ARG A 28 -2.97 3.47 12.10
CA ARG A 28 -4.04 4.46 11.88
C ARG A 28 -5.17 3.85 11.09
N GLN A 29 -6.28 4.58 11.03
CA GLN A 29 -7.38 4.23 10.16
C GLN A 29 -7.07 4.64 8.72
N PHE A 30 -7.40 3.73 7.80
CA PHE A 30 -7.39 3.93 6.36
C PHE A 30 -8.81 3.71 5.83
N SER A 31 -9.16 4.41 4.76
CA SER A 31 -10.36 4.17 3.98
C SER A 31 -10.04 4.40 2.52
N GLY A 32 -10.57 3.57 1.62
CA GLY A 32 -10.28 3.67 0.20
C GLY A 32 -10.77 2.48 -0.61
N VAL A 33 -10.43 2.48 -1.90
CA VAL A 33 -10.73 1.37 -2.79
C VAL A 33 -9.54 0.42 -2.88
N TRP A 34 -9.82 -0.86 -2.66
CA TRP A 34 -8.92 -1.97 -2.92
C TRP A 34 -9.31 -2.67 -4.21
N LEU A 35 -8.35 -2.83 -5.10
CA LEU A 35 -8.46 -3.51 -6.39
C LEU A 35 -7.61 -4.78 -6.32
N LEU A 36 -8.28 -5.92 -6.14
CA LEU A 36 -7.65 -7.23 -6.03
C LEU A 36 -7.57 -7.91 -7.41
N GLN A 37 -6.40 -8.42 -7.74
CA GLN A 37 -6.03 -9.13 -8.96
C GLN A 37 -4.96 -10.19 -8.61
N PHE A 38 -4.75 -11.20 -9.46
CA PHE A 38 -3.84 -12.34 -9.20
C PHE A 38 -2.51 -12.00 -8.50
N GLU A 39 -1.70 -11.07 -9.04
CA GLU A 39 -0.48 -10.55 -8.38
C GLU A 39 -0.61 -9.07 -7.95
N GLY A 40 -1.80 -8.51 -8.15
CA GLY A 40 -2.09 -7.09 -7.94
C GLY A 40 -2.96 -6.88 -6.71
N SER A 41 -2.51 -6.04 -5.79
CA SER A 41 -3.29 -5.67 -4.62
C SER A 41 -3.29 -4.15 -4.47
N THR A 42 -3.92 -3.46 -5.42
CA THR A 42 -3.80 -2.00 -5.51
C THR A 42 -4.78 -1.33 -4.55
N PHE A 43 -4.28 -0.49 -3.66
CA PHE A 43 -5.09 0.35 -2.77
C PHE A 43 -4.95 1.82 -3.10
N VAL A 44 -6.09 2.50 -3.12
CA VAL A 44 -6.21 3.94 -3.39
C VAL A 44 -6.87 4.58 -2.18
N GLU A 45 -6.04 5.14 -1.30
CA GLU A 45 -6.51 5.85 -0.11
C GLU A 45 -7.42 7.02 -0.48
N GLY A 46 -8.57 7.13 0.19
CA GLY A 46 -9.57 8.18 0.00
C GLY A 46 -10.51 7.99 -1.20
N ALA A 47 -10.27 7.01 -2.06
CA ALA A 47 -11.19 6.68 -3.14
C ALA A 47 -12.51 6.10 -2.58
N THR A 48 -13.63 6.53 -3.14
CA THR A 48 -14.98 6.06 -2.78
C THR A 48 -15.68 5.29 -3.90
N ALA A 49 -15.06 5.25 -5.08
CA ALA A 49 -15.56 4.56 -6.27
C ALA A 49 -14.41 3.91 -7.04
N THR A 50 -14.73 2.85 -7.76
CA THR A 50 -13.77 2.12 -8.60
C THR A 50 -13.14 3.07 -9.63
N PRO A 51 -11.80 3.20 -9.65
CA PRO A 51 -11.11 3.94 -10.71
C PRO A 51 -11.45 3.36 -12.08
N THR A 52 -11.81 4.21 -13.04
CA THR A 52 -12.16 3.78 -14.40
C THR A 52 -10.95 3.54 -15.29
N GLU A 53 -9.77 3.98 -14.85
CA GLU A 53 -8.51 3.86 -15.56
C GLU A 53 -7.38 3.43 -14.61
N PRO A 54 -6.32 2.77 -15.11
CA PRO A 54 -5.15 2.46 -14.31
C PRO A 54 -4.51 3.72 -13.72
N LEU A 55 -4.20 3.66 -12.42
CA LEU A 55 -3.56 4.76 -11.70
C LEU A 55 -2.03 4.65 -11.74
N PRO A 56 -1.30 5.78 -11.72
CA PRO A 56 0.15 5.76 -11.67
C PRO A 56 0.65 5.23 -10.32
N VAL A 57 1.84 4.61 -10.34
CA VAL A 57 2.52 4.04 -9.15
C VAL A 57 2.55 5.01 -7.96
N ALA A 58 2.78 6.31 -8.22
CA ALA A 58 2.87 7.35 -7.19
C ALA A 58 1.55 7.61 -6.44
N ALA A 59 0.42 7.15 -6.98
CA ALA A 59 -0.92 7.30 -6.42
C ALA A 59 -1.43 6.04 -5.72
N THR A 60 -0.70 4.92 -5.82
CA THR A 60 -1.19 3.60 -5.39
C THR A 60 -0.28 2.95 -4.37
N ASP A 61 -0.90 2.24 -3.42
CA ASP A 61 -0.23 1.43 -2.42
C ASP A 61 -0.51 -0.06 -2.67
N TRP A 62 0.44 -0.93 -2.33
CA TRP A 62 0.19 -2.37 -2.32
C TRP A 62 -0.45 -2.75 -0.98
N LEU A 63 -1.66 -3.31 -1.02
CA LEU A 63 -2.39 -3.72 0.17
C LEU A 63 -2.04 -5.15 0.55
N ASP A 64 -1.37 -5.27 1.68
CA ASP A 64 -1.10 -6.55 2.32
C ASP A 64 -2.28 -6.88 3.23
N TYR A 65 -3.21 -7.66 2.67
CA TYR A 65 -4.47 -8.01 3.32
C TYR A 65 -4.45 -9.49 3.75
N PRO A 66 -4.53 -9.79 5.06
CA PRO A 66 -4.63 -11.18 5.53
C PRO A 66 -6.01 -11.77 5.18
N PHE A 67 -6.02 -12.81 4.34
CA PHE A 67 -7.26 -13.47 3.89
C PHE A 67 -7.96 -14.30 4.98
N ASP A 68 -7.36 -14.47 6.16
CA ASP A 68 -7.94 -15.16 7.32
C ASP A 68 -8.82 -14.24 8.19
N GLN A 69 -9.02 -12.98 7.78
CA GLN A 69 -9.90 -12.06 8.51
C GLN A 69 -11.38 -12.39 8.29
N PRO A 70 -12.19 -12.38 9.37
CA PRO A 70 -13.59 -12.77 9.31
C PRO A 70 -14.35 -11.84 8.35
N ARG A 71 -14.95 -12.44 7.31
CA ARG A 71 -15.83 -11.87 6.26
C ARG A 71 -15.25 -11.74 4.84
N LEU A 72 -14.01 -12.16 4.56
CA LEU A 72 -13.49 -12.12 3.19
C LEU A 72 -13.89 -13.31 2.33
N ASP A 73 -14.00 -14.49 2.94
CA ASP A 73 -14.04 -15.79 2.26
C ASP A 73 -15.28 -15.94 1.37
N GLU A 74 -16.38 -15.24 1.71
CA GLU A 74 -17.65 -15.27 0.97
C GLU A 74 -17.73 -14.20 -0.14
N LEU A 75 -16.88 -13.17 -0.10
CA LEU A 75 -16.98 -11.99 -0.98
C LEU A 75 -15.89 -11.92 -2.05
N VAL A 76 -14.77 -12.60 -1.83
CA VAL A 76 -13.62 -12.62 -2.75
C VAL A 76 -13.67 -13.86 -3.62
N GLU A 77 -13.85 -13.65 -4.92
CA GLU A 77 -13.66 -14.71 -5.91
C GLU A 77 -12.17 -15.01 -6.05
N GLU A 78 -11.81 -16.23 -6.42
CA GLU A 78 -10.42 -16.54 -6.75
C GLU A 78 -9.99 -15.69 -7.97
N PRO A 79 -8.95 -14.84 -7.86
CA PRO A 79 -8.53 -14.02 -8.99
C PRO A 79 -8.06 -14.90 -10.15
N GLY A 80 -8.72 -14.75 -11.30
CA GLY A 80 -8.47 -15.55 -12.48
C GLY A 80 -8.19 -14.72 -13.74
N TYR A 81 -7.57 -15.40 -14.72
CA TYR A 81 -7.51 -14.91 -16.09
C TYR A 81 -8.83 -15.23 -16.78
N ASP A 82 -9.40 -14.22 -17.44
CA ASP A 82 -10.59 -14.34 -18.27
C ASP A 82 -10.14 -14.45 -19.74
N ASP A 83 -10.30 -15.63 -20.34
CA ASP A 83 -9.87 -15.91 -21.70
C ASP A 83 -10.64 -15.12 -22.76
N ASP A 84 -11.93 -14.86 -22.52
CA ASP A 84 -12.81 -14.13 -23.45
C ASP A 84 -12.44 -12.65 -23.48
N ARG A 85 -12.07 -12.09 -22.32
CA ARG A 85 -11.64 -10.68 -22.19
C ARG A 85 -10.13 -10.48 -22.32
N GLY A 86 -9.35 -11.56 -22.30
CA GLY A 86 -7.89 -11.52 -22.43
C GLY A 86 -7.18 -10.77 -21.29
N CYS A 87 -7.69 -10.90 -20.06
CA CYS A 87 -7.21 -10.09 -18.93
C CYS A 87 -7.28 -10.85 -17.59
N TYR A 88 -6.41 -10.48 -16.64
CA TYR A 88 -6.63 -10.81 -15.23
C TYR A 88 -7.67 -9.87 -14.65
N THR A 89 -8.81 -10.42 -14.25
CA THR A 89 -9.92 -9.62 -13.74
C THR A 89 -9.58 -8.93 -12.43
N ILE A 90 -10.18 -7.76 -12.22
CA ILE A 90 -9.98 -6.91 -11.06
C ILE A 90 -11.27 -6.90 -10.25
N GLN A 91 -11.18 -7.24 -8.97
CA GLN A 91 -12.28 -7.18 -8.03
C GLN A 91 -12.20 -5.89 -7.20
N PRO A 92 -13.20 -4.98 -7.29
CA PRO A 92 -13.18 -3.73 -6.57
C PRO A 92 -13.92 -3.80 -5.23
N PHE A 93 -13.25 -3.38 -4.17
CA PHE A 93 -13.79 -3.33 -2.82
C PHE A 93 -13.61 -1.95 -2.20
N LEU A 94 -14.63 -1.45 -1.51
CA LEU A 94 -14.50 -0.33 -0.59
C LEU A 94 -14.17 -0.88 0.79
N VAL A 95 -13.03 -0.44 1.34
CA VAL A 95 -12.52 -0.95 2.61
C VAL A 95 -12.23 0.17 3.58
N THR A 96 -12.52 -0.07 4.85
CA THR A 96 -12.04 0.74 5.97
C THR A 96 -11.39 -0.20 6.97
N PHE A 97 -10.19 0.14 7.44
CA PHE A 97 -9.42 -0.72 8.33
C PHE A 97 -8.44 0.07 9.19
N ILE A 98 -7.95 -0.59 10.25
CA ILE A 98 -6.77 -0.15 11.00
C ILE A 98 -5.56 -0.92 10.49
N GLY A 99 -4.48 -0.21 10.22
CA GLY A 99 -3.23 -0.77 9.71
C GLY A 99 -2.11 0.26 9.75
N HIS A 100 -1.01 -0.01 9.07
CA HIS A 100 0.13 0.93 8.97
C HIS A 100 0.71 0.95 7.55
N ARG A 101 1.50 1.98 7.24
CA ARG A 101 2.13 2.17 5.93
C ARG A 101 3.65 2.10 6.04
N ILE A 102 4.27 1.37 5.13
CA ILE A 102 5.73 1.32 5.00
C ILE A 102 6.12 1.74 3.59
N GLN A 103 6.95 2.77 3.49
CA GLN A 103 7.62 3.11 2.24
C GLN A 103 8.82 2.20 2.03
N ARG A 104 8.91 1.60 0.84
CA ARG A 104 10.01 0.71 0.44
C ARG A 104 10.89 1.44 -0.58
N PRO A 105 12.23 1.34 -0.52
CA PRO A 105 13.12 2.08 -1.40
C PRO A 105 13.01 1.70 -2.88
N PHE A 106 12.47 0.52 -3.20
CA PHE A 106 12.32 0.00 -4.56
C PHE A 106 10.86 -0.25 -4.96
N GLY A 107 9.92 0.44 -4.31
CA GLY A 107 8.50 0.14 -4.43
C GLY A 107 8.07 -1.08 -3.62
N ALA A 108 6.76 -1.30 -3.55
CA ALA A 108 6.13 -2.38 -2.78
C ALA A 108 5.51 -3.45 -3.67
N GLY A 109 4.97 -4.52 -3.08
CA GLY A 109 4.32 -5.63 -3.78
C GLY A 109 5.29 -6.54 -4.55
N HIS A 110 4.74 -7.56 -5.21
CA HIS A 110 5.52 -8.60 -5.88
C HIS A 110 6.47 -8.06 -6.97
N MET A 111 6.04 -7.01 -7.66
CA MET A 111 6.74 -6.42 -8.81
C MET A 111 7.35 -5.04 -8.55
N GLY A 112 7.26 -4.49 -7.32
CA GLY A 112 7.72 -3.12 -7.04
C GLY A 112 6.87 -2.02 -7.69
N LEU A 113 5.62 -2.32 -8.08
CA LEU A 113 4.75 -1.42 -8.87
C LEU A 113 3.86 -0.49 -8.03
N TRP A 114 4.16 -0.31 -6.75
CA TRP A 114 3.40 0.56 -5.84
C TRP A 114 4.34 1.43 -5.02
N ARG A 115 3.92 2.66 -4.67
CA ARG A 115 4.79 3.59 -3.92
C ARG A 115 5.10 3.12 -2.50
N SER A 116 4.19 2.34 -1.89
CA SER A 116 4.32 1.87 -0.52
C SER A 116 3.50 0.60 -0.27
N GLN A 117 3.77 -0.08 0.83
CA GLN A 117 2.99 -1.20 1.33
C GLN A 117 2.08 -0.71 2.47
N VAL A 118 0.82 -1.10 2.45
CA VAL A 118 -0.11 -0.88 3.56
C VAL A 118 -0.55 -2.24 4.09
N THR A 119 -0.27 -2.52 5.37
CA THR A 119 -0.63 -3.80 5.99
C THR A 119 -1.86 -3.62 6.86
N VAL A 120 -2.85 -4.49 6.64
CA VAL A 120 -4.12 -4.48 7.35
C VAL A 120 -4.01 -5.29 8.64
N HIS A 121 -4.27 -4.65 9.79
CA HIS A 121 -4.31 -5.32 11.10
C HIS A 121 -5.72 -5.71 11.49
N ARG A 122 -6.70 -4.83 11.23
CA ARG A 122 -8.10 -5.05 11.61
C ARG A 122 -9.05 -4.39 10.63
N THR A 123 -9.92 -5.18 10.04
CA THR A 123 -11.00 -4.69 9.18
C THR A 123 -12.10 -4.02 9.97
N VAL A 124 -12.54 -2.84 9.51
CA VAL A 124 -13.67 -2.08 10.07
C VAL A 124 -14.89 -2.23 9.16
N SER A 125 -14.72 -2.07 7.85
CA SER A 125 -15.76 -2.28 6.85
C SER A 125 -15.17 -2.85 5.57
N PHE A 126 -15.98 -3.63 4.86
CA PHE A 126 -15.62 -4.27 3.60
C PHE A 126 -16.87 -4.42 2.75
N GLU A 127 -16.85 -3.87 1.54
CA GLU A 127 -17.99 -3.86 0.62
C GLU A 127 -17.50 -4.07 -0.80
N ARG A 128 -18.12 -4.96 -1.56
CA ARG A 128 -17.85 -5.13 -2.99
C ARG A 128 -18.55 -4.03 -3.78
N LEU A 129 -17.79 -3.26 -4.56
CA LEU A 129 -18.31 -2.12 -5.32
C LEU A 129 -18.96 -2.52 -6.66
N GLY A 130 -18.77 -3.76 -7.10
CA GLY A 130 -19.31 -4.26 -8.35
C GLY A 130 -18.74 -5.62 -8.77
N PRO A 131 -19.13 -6.12 -9.95
CA PRO A 131 -18.56 -7.33 -10.52
C PRO A 131 -17.07 -7.16 -10.83
N ALA A 132 -16.37 -8.27 -11.04
CA ALA A 132 -14.99 -8.23 -11.51
C ALA A 132 -14.92 -7.68 -12.95
N PHE A 133 -13.93 -6.84 -13.23
CA PHE A 133 -13.82 -6.11 -14.51
C PHE A 133 -12.40 -6.16 -15.09
N CYS A 134 -12.28 -5.89 -16.40
CA CYS A 134 -11.03 -5.57 -17.06
C CYS A 134 -10.98 -4.06 -17.35
N TYR A 135 -9.82 -3.42 -17.22
CA TYR A 135 -9.69 -2.04 -17.73
C TYR A 135 -9.94 -2.02 -19.24
N GLY A 136 -10.78 -1.10 -19.69
CA GLY A 136 -11.22 -1.05 -21.08
C GLY A 136 -12.54 -1.78 -21.35
N ASP A 137 -13.04 -2.56 -20.39
CA ASP A 137 -14.45 -2.94 -20.34
C ASP A 137 -15.25 -1.65 -20.10
N ARG A 138 -15.77 -1.03 -21.15
CA ARG A 138 -16.85 -0.05 -20.97
C ARG A 138 -18.14 -0.83 -20.70
N PRO A 139 -19.02 -0.35 -19.80
CA PRO A 139 -20.40 -0.80 -19.80
C PRO A 139 -21.08 -0.51 -21.15
#